data_AF-A0A4Y2K6M6-F1
#
_entry.id   AF-A0A4Y2K6M6-F1
#
_cell.length_a   1.000
_cell.length_b   1.000
_cell.length_c   1.000
_cell.angle_alpha   90.00
_cell.angle_beta   90.00
_cell.angle_gamma   90.00
#
_symmetry.space_group_name_H-M   'P 1'
#
loop_
_entity.id
_entity.type
_entity.pdbx_description
1 polymer ?
#
loop_
_entity_poly.entity_id
_entity_poly.type
_entity_poly.pdbx_seq_one_letter_code
_entity_poly.pdbx_strand_id
1 'polypeptide(L)'
;MALTALSCEANRSRNIDNRILWHPTLTLYKNTIQHFKKLQAHDGSFGNVYTTALITQALLSSGQEHSKDWKLNATIKYLMKELNSSSLNFLTAYLALPILNGKSLMDISYVNCSANPRMHGDDPVSEMNDYLGPKMRVRYSLYLGDEKDVIHTISLRVPENYTASEVMELAEVEDPKYKFEWKMTSGKMYVYEIANVTNDPEVGKFWLLYVGSTNSSEPLIHLKNGPDEVIMGDEEYLVLWYKTTAI
;
A
#
# COMPACT_ATOMS: atom_id res chain seq x y z
N MET A 1 -0.03 6.03 23.75
CA MET A 1 1.27 5.40 24.04
C MET A 1 1.45 4.99 25.50
N ALA A 2 1.29 5.88 26.50
CA ALA A 2 1.37 5.44 27.91
C ALA A 2 0.31 4.39 28.26
N LEU A 3 -0.93 4.60 27.78
CA LEU A 3 -2.03 3.65 28.02
C LEU A 3 -1.78 2.28 27.35
N THR A 4 -1.32 2.23 26.10
CA THR A 4 -0.95 0.97 25.43
C THR A 4 0.11 0.19 26.20
N ALA A 5 1.12 0.88 26.75
CA ALA A 5 2.16 0.24 27.56
C ALA A 5 1.59 -0.33 28.88
N LEU A 6 0.73 0.43 29.56
CA LEU A 6 0.05 -0.05 30.76
C LEU A 6 -0.87 -1.25 30.48
N SER A 7 -1.58 -1.24 29.35
CA SER A 7 -2.38 -2.38 28.91
C SER A 7 -1.50 -3.61 28.69
N CYS A 8 -0.34 -3.47 28.04
CA CYS A 8 0.62 -4.55 27.82
C CYS A 8 1.05 -5.21 29.13
N GLU A 9 1.45 -4.40 30.11
CA GLU A 9 1.85 -4.88 31.43
C GLU A 9 0.69 -5.56 32.18
N ALA A 10 -0.52 -5.00 32.07
CA ALA A 10 -1.73 -5.60 32.66
C ALA A 10 -2.04 -6.97 32.05
N ASN A 11 -1.88 -7.14 30.73
CA ASN A 11 -2.16 -8.40 30.03
C ASN A 11 -1.09 -9.48 30.31
N ARG A 12 0.19 -9.09 30.39
CA ARG A 12 1.30 -9.98 30.74
C ARG A 12 1.12 -10.64 32.10
N SER A 13 0.48 -9.94 33.03
CA SER A 13 0.37 -10.35 34.44
C SER A 13 -0.71 -11.40 34.72
N ARG A 14 -1.53 -11.81 33.72
CA ARG A 14 -2.63 -12.83 33.79
C ARG A 14 -3.62 -12.72 34.96
N ASN A 15 -3.54 -11.67 35.78
CA ASN A 15 -4.40 -11.45 36.94
C ASN A 15 -4.40 -9.94 37.23
N ILE A 16 -5.37 -9.23 36.66
CA ILE A 16 -5.58 -7.78 36.86
C ILE A 16 -5.76 -7.47 38.36
N ASP A 17 -6.23 -8.44 39.14
CA ASP A 17 -6.64 -8.20 40.52
C ASP A 17 -5.54 -8.31 41.58
N ASN A 18 -4.34 -8.85 41.30
CA ASN A 18 -3.52 -9.28 42.45
C ASN A 18 -2.09 -8.79 42.67
N ARG A 19 -1.33 -8.17 41.73
CA ARG A 19 0.05 -7.76 42.13
C ARG A 19 0.71 -6.49 41.59
N ILE A 20 0.25 -5.79 40.54
CA ILE A 20 1.17 -4.85 39.86
C ILE A 20 0.65 -3.40 39.65
N LEU A 21 -0.65 -3.17 39.49
CA LEU A 21 -1.17 -1.79 39.44
C LEU A 21 -1.58 -1.35 40.85
N TRP A 22 -0.76 -0.52 41.50
CA TRP A 22 -1.18 0.19 42.73
C TRP A 22 -2.54 0.85 42.49
N HIS A 23 -3.44 0.85 43.48
CA HIS A 23 -4.80 1.42 43.36
C HIS A 23 -4.89 2.77 42.60
N PRO A 24 -3.97 3.74 42.79
CA PRO A 24 -3.99 4.99 42.05
C PRO A 24 -3.76 4.80 40.54
N THR A 25 -2.85 3.91 40.15
CA THR A 25 -2.50 3.66 38.75
C THR A 25 -3.62 2.95 38.01
N LEU A 26 -4.29 1.98 38.67
CA LEU A 26 -5.47 1.33 38.09
C LEU A 26 -6.64 2.32 37.91
N THR A 27 -6.82 3.20 38.88
CA THR A 27 -7.85 4.25 38.83
C THR A 27 -7.56 5.23 37.70
N LEU A 28 -6.32 5.69 37.59
CA LEU A 28 -5.87 6.55 36.50
C LEU A 28 -6.04 5.87 35.14
N TYR A 29 -5.64 4.60 35.01
CA TYR A 29 -5.82 3.80 33.80
C TYR A 29 -7.29 3.76 33.34
N LYS A 30 -8.21 3.40 34.25
CA LYS A 30 -9.66 3.36 33.96
C LYS A 30 -10.20 4.75 33.61
N ASN A 31 -9.80 5.79 34.34
CA ASN A 31 -10.23 7.16 34.08
C ASN A 31 -9.72 7.67 32.72
N THR A 32 -8.49 7.34 32.33
CA THR A 32 -7.93 7.71 31.02
C THR A 32 -8.68 7.02 29.88
N ILE A 33 -9.01 5.74 30.01
CA ILE A 33 -9.86 5.03 29.02
C ILE A 33 -11.19 5.78 28.83
N GLN A 34 -11.87 6.10 29.94
CA GLN A 34 -13.14 6.80 29.90
C GLN A 34 -13.01 8.22 29.33
N HIS A 35 -11.92 8.91 29.64
CA HIS A 35 -11.62 10.21 29.06
C HIS A 35 -11.42 10.12 27.54
N PHE A 36 -10.63 9.16 27.06
CA PHE A 36 -10.40 8.97 25.64
C PHE A 36 -11.69 8.73 24.86
N LYS A 37 -12.58 7.86 25.33
CA LYS A 37 -13.86 7.62 24.66
C LYS A 37 -14.71 8.89 24.50
N LYS A 38 -14.70 9.76 25.53
CA LYS A 38 -15.42 11.05 25.51
C LYS A 38 -14.82 12.07 24.56
N LEU A 39 -13.56 11.92 24.16
CA LEU A 39 -12.91 12.82 23.20
C LEU A 39 -13.29 12.51 21.75
N GLN A 40 -14.04 11.43 21.48
CA GLN A 40 -14.41 11.08 20.12
C GLN A 40 -15.29 12.18 19.51
N ALA A 41 -14.83 12.74 18.39
CA ALA A 41 -15.59 13.71 17.62
C ALA A 41 -16.72 13.04 16.82
N HIS A 42 -17.64 13.87 16.31
CA HIS A 42 -18.80 13.39 15.54
C HIS A 42 -18.42 12.63 14.26
N ASP A 43 -17.31 12.99 13.64
CA ASP A 43 -16.76 12.32 12.45
C ASP A 43 -16.05 10.99 12.77
N GLY A 44 -15.93 10.64 14.06
CA GLY A 44 -15.26 9.45 14.54
C GLY A 44 -13.80 9.64 14.90
N SER A 45 -13.21 10.82 14.66
CA SER A 45 -11.81 11.13 14.95
C SER A 45 -11.56 11.46 16.43
N PHE A 46 -10.29 11.51 16.80
CA PHE A 46 -9.80 12.07 18.06
C PHE A 46 -8.82 13.22 17.80
N GLY A 47 -9.25 14.20 17.01
CA GLY A 47 -8.43 15.36 16.61
C GLY A 47 -7.89 15.21 15.19
N ASN A 48 -6.64 14.76 15.04
CA ASN A 48 -6.03 14.50 13.72
C ASN A 48 -5.83 13.00 13.49
N VAL A 49 -5.36 12.62 12.29
CA VAL A 49 -5.18 11.22 11.91
C VAL A 49 -4.21 10.47 12.84
N TYR A 50 -3.13 11.12 13.27
CA TYR A 50 -2.13 10.50 14.15
C TYR A 50 -2.64 10.29 15.57
N THR A 51 -3.31 11.30 16.15
CA THR A 51 -3.90 11.17 17.49
C THR A 51 -5.05 10.18 17.48
N THR A 52 -5.85 10.17 16.40
CA THR A 52 -6.92 9.19 16.17
C THR A 52 -6.37 7.77 16.17
N ALA A 53 -5.31 7.53 15.41
CA ALA A 53 -4.69 6.21 15.35
C ALA A 53 -4.11 5.79 16.71
N LEU A 54 -3.34 6.66 17.38
CA LEU A 54 -2.71 6.35 18.67
C LEU A 54 -3.71 6.11 19.80
N ILE A 55 -4.81 6.88 19.86
CA ILE A 55 -5.86 6.69 20.87
C ILE A 55 -6.62 5.40 20.59
N THR A 56 -6.93 5.12 19.33
CA THR A 56 -7.64 3.90 18.92
C THR A 56 -6.84 2.65 19.26
N GLN A 57 -5.54 2.61 18.93
CA GLN A 57 -4.68 1.50 19.35
C GLN A 57 -4.67 1.33 20.86
N ALA A 58 -4.69 2.42 21.64
CA ALA A 58 -4.73 2.35 23.09
C ALA A 58 -6.05 1.80 23.65
N LEU A 59 -7.18 2.13 23.01
CA LEU A 59 -8.49 1.59 23.37
C LEU A 59 -8.60 0.10 22.99
N LEU A 60 -8.08 -0.30 21.83
CA LEU A 60 -7.98 -1.72 21.41
C LEU A 60 -7.12 -2.52 22.38
N SER A 61 -5.91 -2.06 22.72
CA SER A 61 -5.07 -2.75 23.71
C SER A 61 -5.72 -2.87 25.09
N SER A 62 -6.68 -1.98 25.39
CA SER A 62 -7.44 -1.98 26.65
C SER A 62 -8.71 -2.85 26.61
N GLY A 63 -8.95 -3.61 25.53
CA GLY A 63 -10.12 -4.49 25.39
C GLY A 63 -11.45 -3.73 25.24
N GLN A 64 -11.44 -2.54 24.62
CA GLN A 64 -12.63 -1.68 24.49
C GLN A 64 -13.33 -1.79 23.13
N GLU A 65 -12.90 -2.67 22.24
CA GLU A 65 -13.41 -2.89 20.87
C GLU A 65 -14.92 -3.13 20.79
N HIS A 66 -15.52 -3.72 21.83
CA HIS A 66 -16.95 -4.01 21.91
C HIS A 66 -17.74 -3.04 22.81
N SER A 67 -17.12 -1.95 23.23
CA SER A 67 -17.75 -1.00 24.16
C SER A 67 -18.79 -0.12 23.46
N LYS A 68 -19.96 0.07 24.09
CA LYS A 68 -21.08 0.84 23.51
C LYS A 68 -20.87 2.36 23.53
N ASP A 69 -20.00 2.84 24.41
CA ASP A 69 -19.66 4.24 24.64
C ASP A 69 -18.53 4.74 23.72
N TRP A 70 -18.07 3.90 22.77
CA TRP A 70 -17.10 4.26 21.74
C TRP A 70 -17.55 3.76 20.37
N LYS A 71 -17.57 4.66 19.37
CA LYS A 71 -17.99 4.31 18.01
C LYS A 71 -16.78 3.90 17.18
N LEU A 72 -16.26 2.68 17.38
CA LEU A 72 -15.12 2.16 16.63
C LEU A 72 -15.35 2.20 15.10
N ASN A 73 -16.54 1.80 14.62
CA ASN A 73 -16.87 1.83 13.20
C ASN A 73 -16.79 3.23 12.57
N ALA A 74 -17.11 4.29 13.32
CA ALA A 74 -16.97 5.66 12.83
C ALA A 74 -15.48 6.04 12.69
N THR A 75 -14.66 5.61 13.66
CA THR A 75 -13.20 5.79 13.63
C THR A 75 -12.57 5.07 12.44
N ILE A 76 -12.97 3.83 12.18
CA ILE A 76 -12.48 3.05 11.02
C ILE A 76 -12.81 3.78 9.72
N LYS A 77 -14.05 4.25 9.55
CA LYS A 77 -14.45 5.03 8.37
C LYS A 77 -13.62 6.30 8.20
N TYR A 78 -13.35 7.02 9.29
CA TYR A 78 -12.49 8.20 9.26
C TYR A 78 -11.06 7.84 8.82
N LEU A 79 -10.43 6.82 9.42
CA LEU A 79 -9.07 6.39 9.08
C LEU A 79 -8.96 5.90 7.63
N MET A 80 -9.94 5.14 7.12
CA MET A 80 -9.97 4.71 5.73
C MET A 80 -10.06 5.90 4.77
N LYS A 81 -10.86 6.92 5.12
CA LYS A 81 -10.95 8.15 4.32
C LYS A 81 -9.61 8.88 4.27
N GLU A 82 -8.91 8.99 5.40
CA GLU A 82 -7.58 9.62 5.45
C GLU A 82 -6.53 8.81 4.68
N LEU A 83 -6.61 7.47 4.72
CA LEU A 83 -5.72 6.59 3.99
C LEU A 83 -5.91 6.66 2.46
N ASN A 84 -7.15 6.89 2.02
CA ASN A 84 -7.50 7.06 0.60
C ASN A 84 -7.30 8.50 0.11
N SER A 85 -6.72 9.40 0.92
CA SER A 85 -6.41 10.76 0.48
C SER A 85 -5.15 10.78 -0.38
N SER A 86 -5.10 11.71 -1.35
CA SER A 86 -3.92 11.92 -2.21
C SER A 86 -2.67 12.39 -1.45
N SER A 87 -2.80 12.74 -0.16
CA SER A 87 -1.74 13.19 0.74
C SER A 87 -1.31 12.11 1.75
N LEU A 88 -1.51 10.82 1.43
CA LEU A 88 -1.10 9.73 2.28
C LEU A 88 0.40 9.83 2.61
N ASN A 89 0.73 9.85 3.90
CA ASN A 89 2.11 9.77 4.36
C ASN A 89 2.36 8.45 5.09
N PHE A 90 3.62 8.01 5.04
CA PHE A 90 4.07 6.76 5.64
C PHE A 90 3.67 6.63 7.11
N LEU A 91 3.77 7.73 7.89
CA LEU A 91 3.42 7.72 9.31
C LEU A 91 1.93 7.44 9.54
N THR A 92 1.05 7.99 8.69
CA THR A 92 -0.38 7.71 8.72
C THR A 92 -0.65 6.24 8.47
N ALA A 93 -0.04 5.67 7.41
CA ALA A 93 -0.18 4.25 7.11
C ALA A 93 0.33 3.37 8.26
N TYR A 94 1.53 3.65 8.77
CA TYR A 94 2.16 2.93 9.87
C TYR A 94 1.27 2.88 11.13
N LEU A 95 0.63 3.99 11.49
CA LEU A 95 -0.22 4.05 12.68
C LEU A 95 -1.64 3.50 12.44
N ALA A 96 -2.19 3.62 11.23
CA ALA A 96 -3.57 3.25 10.94
C ALA A 96 -3.75 1.78 10.54
N LEU A 97 -2.81 1.18 9.80
CA LEU A 97 -2.95 -0.18 9.28
C LEU A 97 -3.17 -1.26 10.36
N PRO A 98 -2.46 -1.25 11.51
CA PRO A 98 -2.73 -2.21 12.58
C PRO A 98 -4.18 -2.16 13.04
N ILE A 99 -4.77 -0.96 13.14
CA ILE A 99 -6.15 -0.75 13.60
C ILE A 99 -7.15 -1.38 12.63
N LEU A 100 -6.92 -1.23 11.31
CA LEU A 100 -7.80 -1.80 10.29
C LEU A 100 -7.82 -3.33 10.33
N ASN A 101 -6.73 -3.96 10.77
CA ASN A 101 -6.63 -5.40 11.03
C ASN A 101 -7.16 -5.81 12.41
N GLY A 102 -7.78 -4.88 13.16
CA GLY A 102 -8.24 -5.12 14.52
C GLY A 102 -7.10 -5.35 15.52
N LYS A 103 -5.90 -4.83 15.22
CA LYS A 103 -4.68 -4.98 16.03
C LYS A 103 -4.19 -3.65 16.59
N SER A 104 -3.25 -3.76 17.51
CA SER A 104 -2.53 -2.67 18.17
C SER A 104 -1.05 -3.04 18.32
N LEU A 105 -0.22 -2.08 18.77
CA LEU A 105 1.19 -2.37 19.08
C LEU A 105 1.37 -3.44 20.18
N MET A 106 0.36 -3.69 21.02
CA MET A 106 0.41 -4.77 22.01
C MET A 106 0.43 -6.15 21.33
N ASP A 107 -0.12 -6.26 20.12
CA ASP A 107 -0.24 -7.53 19.41
C ASP A 107 1.09 -8.05 18.85
N ILE A 108 2.12 -7.21 18.80
CA ILE A 108 3.46 -7.54 18.26
C ILE A 108 4.05 -8.78 18.93
N SER A 109 3.89 -8.93 20.25
CA SER A 109 4.43 -10.09 20.97
C SER A 109 3.72 -11.42 20.65
N TYR A 110 2.53 -11.35 20.05
CA TYR A 110 1.72 -12.51 19.69
C TYR A 110 1.82 -12.84 18.19
N VAL A 111 2.65 -12.10 17.43
CA VAL A 111 2.87 -12.37 16.01
C VAL A 111 3.66 -13.66 15.85
N ASN A 112 3.11 -14.60 15.09
CA ASN A 112 3.80 -15.82 14.75
C ASN A 112 4.78 -15.57 13.59
N CYS A 113 6.04 -15.27 13.92
CA CYS A 113 7.09 -15.04 12.91
C CYS A 113 7.52 -16.29 12.14
N SER A 114 7.11 -17.49 12.59
CA SER A 114 7.39 -18.77 11.91
C SER A 114 6.26 -19.18 10.96
N ALA A 115 5.09 -18.55 11.06
CA ALA A 115 4.07 -18.67 10.03
C ALA A 115 4.63 -18.02 8.77
N ASN A 116 4.73 -18.80 7.69
CA ASN A 116 5.01 -18.23 6.39
C ASN A 116 3.81 -17.33 6.02
N PRO A 117 3.97 -16.00 5.90
CA PRO A 117 2.85 -15.09 5.61
C PRO A 117 2.16 -15.41 4.28
N ARG A 118 2.79 -16.25 3.44
CA ARG A 118 2.28 -16.70 2.14
C ARG A 118 1.50 -18.03 2.18
N MET A 119 1.43 -18.73 3.31
CA MET A 119 0.83 -20.08 3.42
C MET A 119 -0.49 -20.13 4.20
N HIS A 120 -0.75 -19.15 5.08
CA HIS A 120 -2.12 -18.85 5.49
C HIS A 120 -2.65 -17.82 4.50
N GLY A 121 -3.84 -18.05 3.94
CA GLY A 121 -4.53 -17.13 3.04
C GLY A 121 -5.00 -15.82 3.69
N ASP A 122 -4.30 -15.38 4.75
CA ASP A 122 -4.41 -14.08 5.38
C ASP A 122 -3.08 -13.35 5.11
N ASP A 123 -2.88 -13.02 3.83
CA ASP A 123 -1.87 -12.06 3.44
C ASP A 123 -2.41 -10.69 3.88
N PRO A 124 -1.72 -9.89 4.71
CA PRO A 124 -2.15 -8.51 4.98
C PRO A 124 -2.15 -7.67 3.67
N VAL A 125 -1.46 -8.14 2.62
CA VAL A 125 -1.62 -7.63 1.26
C VAL A 125 -2.90 -8.18 0.60
N SER A 126 -3.42 -9.38 0.94
CA SER A 126 -4.73 -9.85 0.45
C SER A 126 -5.91 -9.10 1.08
N GLU A 127 -5.85 -8.70 2.35
CA GLU A 127 -6.89 -7.81 2.92
C GLU A 127 -6.87 -6.41 2.28
N MET A 128 -5.69 -5.91 1.86
CA MET A 128 -5.59 -4.71 1.01
C MET A 128 -6.07 -4.95 -0.43
N ASN A 129 -5.92 -6.16 -0.96
CA ASN A 129 -6.37 -6.55 -2.29
C ASN A 129 -7.90 -6.63 -2.38
N ASP A 130 -8.58 -6.96 -1.28
CA ASP A 130 -10.05 -6.95 -1.21
C ASP A 130 -10.64 -5.52 -1.26
N TYR A 131 -9.86 -4.49 -0.90
CA TYR A 131 -10.29 -3.08 -0.99
C TYR A 131 -10.10 -2.45 -2.38
N LEU A 132 -9.28 -3.05 -3.25
CA LEU A 132 -8.94 -2.49 -4.57
C LEU A 132 -9.79 -3.06 -5.72
N GLY A 133 -10.77 -3.92 -5.41
CA GLY A 133 -11.64 -4.54 -6.42
C GLY A 133 -10.98 -5.73 -7.12
N PRO A 134 -11.59 -6.25 -8.20
CA PRO A 134 -11.04 -7.37 -8.96
C PRO A 134 -9.63 -7.04 -9.47
N LYS A 135 -8.77 -8.05 -9.52
CA LYS A 135 -7.39 -7.92 -9.95
C LYS A 135 -7.16 -8.60 -11.28
N MET A 136 -6.28 -7.97 -12.06
CA MET A 136 -5.80 -8.46 -13.34
C MET A 136 -4.31 -8.78 -13.28
N ARG A 137 -3.89 -9.73 -14.11
CA ARG A 137 -2.49 -10.13 -14.30
C ARG A 137 -1.93 -9.42 -15.52
N VAL A 138 -0.93 -8.57 -15.31
CA VAL A 138 -0.21 -7.89 -16.38
C VAL A 138 1.21 -8.41 -16.44
N ARG A 139 1.72 -8.66 -17.66
CA ARG A 139 3.15 -8.90 -17.88
C ARG A 139 3.77 -7.62 -18.37
N TYR A 140 4.88 -7.21 -17.76
CA TYR A 140 5.66 -6.04 -18.19
C TYR A 140 7.06 -6.48 -18.60
N SER A 141 7.53 -6.04 -19.78
CA SER A 141 8.89 -6.31 -20.23
C SER A 141 9.65 -5.09 -20.72
N LEU A 142 10.95 -5.11 -20.45
CA LEU A 142 11.94 -4.20 -21.04
C LEU A 142 12.68 -4.95 -22.13
N TYR A 143 12.62 -4.43 -23.35
CA TYR A 143 13.42 -4.90 -24.47
C TYR A 143 14.51 -3.89 -24.75
N LEU A 144 15.77 -4.34 -24.76
CA LEU A 144 16.90 -3.50 -25.15
C LEU A 144 17.50 -4.04 -26.45
N GLY A 145 17.74 -3.12 -27.39
CA GLY A 145 18.36 -3.43 -28.67
C GLY A 145 17.35 -3.71 -29.78
N ASP A 146 17.76 -3.48 -31.02
CA ASP A 146 16.89 -3.56 -32.20
C ASP A 146 16.40 -5.00 -32.46
N GLU A 147 17.18 -6.00 -32.07
CA GLU A 147 16.87 -7.43 -32.20
C GLU A 147 16.33 -8.07 -30.91
N LYS A 148 15.97 -7.26 -29.89
CA LYS A 148 15.60 -7.72 -28.53
C LYS A 148 16.72 -8.49 -27.84
N ASP A 149 17.92 -7.94 -27.91
CA ASP A 149 19.16 -8.54 -27.39
C ASP A 149 19.05 -8.89 -25.91
N VAL A 150 18.34 -8.06 -25.14
CA VAL A 150 18.07 -8.29 -23.72
C VAL A 150 16.58 -8.13 -23.45
N ILE A 151 16.02 -9.11 -22.74
CA ILE A 151 14.64 -9.13 -22.30
C ILE A 151 14.60 -9.30 -20.77
N HIS A 152 13.97 -8.34 -20.10
CA HIS A 152 13.62 -8.46 -18.69
C HIS A 152 12.12 -8.44 -18.53
N THR A 153 11.56 -9.42 -17.82
CA THR A 153 10.11 -9.59 -17.67
C THR A 153 9.73 -9.75 -16.21
N ILE A 154 8.69 -9.03 -15.80
CA ILE A 154 8.04 -9.15 -14.51
C ILE A 154 6.54 -9.41 -14.72
N SER A 155 5.94 -10.21 -13.84
CA SER A 155 4.50 -10.48 -13.83
C SER A 155 3.89 -9.85 -12.59
N LEU A 156 2.95 -8.93 -12.78
CA LEU A 156 2.36 -8.13 -11.71
C LEU A 156 0.87 -8.46 -11.55
N ARG A 157 0.36 -8.38 -10.32
CA ARG A 157 -1.07 -8.46 -10.00
C ARG A 157 -1.58 -7.09 -9.60
N VAL A 158 -2.24 -6.42 -10.51
CA VAL A 158 -2.72 -5.04 -10.36
C VAL A 158 -4.25 -4.98 -10.30
N PRO A 159 -4.84 -3.95 -9.68
CA PRO A 159 -6.29 -3.68 -9.78
C PRO A 159 -6.74 -3.47 -11.23
N GLU A 160 -8.01 -3.73 -11.51
CA GLU A 160 -8.61 -3.36 -12.79
C GLU A 160 -8.52 -1.84 -13.05
N ASN A 161 -8.46 -1.47 -14.34
CA ASN A 161 -8.36 -0.09 -14.84
C ASN A 161 -7.04 0.64 -14.52
N TYR A 162 -6.01 -0.07 -14.06
CA TYR A 162 -4.67 0.50 -13.96
C TYR A 162 -4.14 0.91 -15.32
N THR A 163 -3.51 2.07 -15.36
CA THR A 163 -2.77 2.56 -16.52
C THR A 163 -1.41 1.89 -16.64
N ALA A 164 -0.81 1.94 -17.83
CA ALA A 164 0.56 1.46 -18.04
C ALA A 164 1.56 2.19 -17.13
N SER A 165 1.33 3.48 -16.84
CA SER A 165 2.16 4.24 -15.89
C SER A 165 2.11 3.68 -14.47
N GLU A 166 0.92 3.36 -13.94
CA GLU A 166 0.76 2.78 -12.61
C GLU A 166 1.36 1.36 -12.54
N VAL A 167 1.30 0.59 -13.64
CA VAL A 167 1.99 -0.70 -13.75
C VAL A 167 3.51 -0.52 -13.70
N MET A 168 4.05 0.52 -14.35
CA MET A 168 5.49 0.83 -14.32
C MET A 168 5.96 1.26 -12.92
N GLU A 169 5.19 2.10 -12.22
CA GLU A 169 5.48 2.51 -10.84
C GLU A 169 5.52 1.32 -9.89
N LEU A 170 4.56 0.39 -10.01
CA LEU A 170 4.57 -0.84 -9.22
C LEU A 170 5.79 -1.71 -9.56
N ALA A 171 6.17 -1.79 -10.83
CA ALA A 171 7.33 -2.57 -11.26
C ALA A 171 8.64 -2.05 -10.67
N GLU A 172 8.81 -0.72 -10.57
CA GLU A 172 9.97 -0.09 -9.93
C GLU A 172 10.08 -0.46 -8.45
N VAL A 173 8.95 -0.51 -7.73
CA VAL A 173 8.91 -0.89 -6.31
C VAL A 173 9.31 -2.36 -6.12
N GLU A 174 8.88 -3.25 -7.04
CA GLU A 174 9.15 -4.69 -6.97
C GLU A 174 10.59 -5.05 -7.41
N ASP A 175 11.12 -4.40 -8.45
CA ASP A 175 12.49 -4.60 -8.91
C ASP A 175 13.11 -3.26 -9.39
N PRO A 176 14.19 -2.78 -8.76
CA PRO A 176 14.82 -1.50 -9.10
C PRO A 176 15.36 -1.42 -10.53
N LYS A 177 15.46 -2.54 -11.27
CA LYS A 177 15.74 -2.53 -12.71
C LYS A 177 14.66 -1.84 -13.53
N TYR A 178 13.44 -1.76 -13.01
CA TYR A 178 12.33 -1.08 -13.68
C TYR A 178 12.23 0.40 -13.33
N LYS A 179 13.14 0.91 -12.48
CA LYS A 179 13.25 2.35 -12.21
C LYS A 179 13.33 3.13 -13.50
N PHE A 180 12.51 4.17 -13.60
CA PHE A 180 12.39 4.99 -14.80
C PHE A 180 12.27 6.46 -14.45
N GLU A 181 12.70 7.31 -15.38
CA GLU A 181 12.55 8.76 -15.29
C GLU A 181 11.67 9.25 -16.43
N TRP A 182 10.81 10.22 -16.13
CA TRP A 182 9.81 10.72 -17.06
C TRP A 182 9.56 12.22 -16.86
N LYS A 183 8.95 12.85 -17.86
CA LYS A 183 8.50 14.25 -17.81
C LYS A 183 7.19 14.43 -18.56
N MET A 184 6.42 15.46 -18.22
CA MET A 184 5.24 15.81 -19.00
C MET A 184 5.64 16.54 -20.28
N THR A 185 5.20 16.05 -21.44
CA THR A 185 5.41 16.70 -22.74
C THR A 185 4.10 16.73 -23.51
N SER A 186 3.64 17.92 -23.91
CA SER A 186 2.37 18.09 -24.63
C SER A 186 1.16 17.44 -23.95
N GLY A 187 1.14 17.44 -22.60
CA GLY A 187 0.08 16.83 -21.81
C GLY A 187 0.12 15.31 -21.72
N LYS A 188 1.23 14.67 -22.11
CA LYS A 188 1.44 13.21 -22.02
C LYS A 188 2.69 12.89 -21.23
N MET A 189 2.68 11.74 -20.54
CA MET A 189 3.86 11.22 -19.88
C MET A 189 4.89 10.75 -20.91
N TYR A 190 6.06 11.39 -20.92
CA TYR A 190 7.19 11.04 -21.77
C TYR A 190 8.28 10.40 -20.93
N VAL A 191 8.41 9.07 -21.06
CA VAL A 191 9.47 8.28 -20.42
C VAL A 191 10.75 8.42 -21.22
N TYR A 192 11.83 8.86 -20.57
CA TYR A 192 13.09 9.14 -21.24
C TYR A 192 14.27 8.34 -20.71
N GLU A 193 14.10 7.60 -19.62
CA GLU A 193 15.12 6.73 -19.05
C GLU A 193 14.48 5.55 -18.34
N ILE A 194 15.02 4.35 -18.51
CA ILE A 194 14.66 3.16 -17.73
C ILE A 194 15.95 2.38 -17.47
N ALA A 195 16.13 1.86 -16.25
CA ALA A 195 17.31 1.08 -15.87
C ALA A 195 18.65 1.82 -16.10
N ASN A 196 18.67 3.15 -15.92
CA ASN A 196 19.80 4.04 -16.25
C ASN A 196 20.19 4.06 -17.74
N VAL A 197 19.29 3.64 -18.64
CA VAL A 197 19.46 3.77 -20.09
C VAL A 197 18.60 4.93 -20.57
N THR A 198 19.23 6.05 -20.89
CA THR A 198 18.57 7.28 -21.34
C THR A 198 18.35 7.27 -22.85
N ASN A 199 17.28 7.90 -23.32
CA ASN A 199 17.05 8.17 -24.73
C ASN A 199 18.24 8.94 -25.34
N ASP A 200 18.63 8.57 -26.56
CA ASP A 200 19.73 9.17 -27.29
C ASP A 200 19.24 9.68 -28.67
N PRO A 201 18.89 10.97 -28.76
CA PRO A 201 18.43 11.58 -30.01
C PRO A 201 19.49 11.62 -31.11
N GLU A 202 20.79 11.65 -30.78
CA GLU A 202 21.87 11.77 -31.78
C GLU A 202 21.98 10.49 -32.62
N VAL A 203 21.70 9.34 -32.01
CA VAL A 203 21.67 8.03 -32.69
C VAL A 203 20.25 7.52 -32.93
N GLY A 204 19.24 8.35 -32.63
CA GLY A 204 17.82 8.05 -32.86
C GLY A 204 17.27 6.89 -32.02
N LYS A 205 17.80 6.65 -30.81
CA LYS A 205 17.33 5.57 -29.92
C LYS A 205 16.42 6.11 -28.83
N PHE A 206 15.24 5.49 -28.73
CA PHE A 206 14.21 5.91 -27.79
C PHE A 206 13.53 4.71 -27.12
N TRP A 207 13.05 4.92 -25.90
CA TRP A 207 12.07 4.06 -25.25
C TRP A 207 10.69 4.26 -25.89
N LEU A 208 10.15 3.16 -26.41
CA LEU A 208 8.87 3.15 -27.12
C LEU A 208 7.88 2.22 -26.42
N LEU A 209 6.63 2.65 -26.35
CA LEU A 209 5.55 1.94 -25.68
C LEU A 209 4.86 0.96 -26.63
N TYR A 210 4.74 -0.29 -26.20
CA TYR A 210 4.06 -1.36 -26.92
C TYR A 210 3.09 -2.09 -26.01
N VAL A 211 1.97 -2.54 -26.57
CA VAL A 211 1.01 -3.43 -25.89
C VAL A 211 0.70 -4.63 -26.79
N GLY A 212 0.47 -5.78 -26.19
CA GLY A 212 -0.03 -6.98 -26.85
C GLY A 212 -0.84 -7.84 -25.88
N SER A 213 -1.22 -9.04 -26.31
CA SER A 213 -1.89 -10.02 -25.44
C SER A 213 -0.98 -11.23 -25.23
N THR A 214 -0.93 -11.78 -24.01
CA THR A 214 -0.10 -12.95 -23.72
C THR A 214 -0.60 -14.23 -24.38
N ASN A 215 -1.88 -14.26 -24.75
CA ASN A 215 -2.55 -15.43 -25.35
C ASN A 215 -2.67 -15.34 -26.86
N SER A 216 -2.25 -14.22 -27.45
CA SER A 216 -2.31 -13.96 -28.87
C SER A 216 -0.93 -14.08 -29.50
N SER A 217 -0.85 -14.73 -30.65
CA SER A 217 0.33 -14.67 -31.52
C SER A 217 0.39 -13.38 -32.35
N GLU A 218 -0.52 -12.43 -32.10
CA GLU A 218 -0.53 -11.13 -32.76
C GLU A 218 0.72 -10.31 -32.41
N PRO A 219 1.20 -9.49 -33.36
CA PRO A 219 2.36 -8.64 -33.14
C PRO A 219 2.06 -7.54 -32.10
N LEU A 220 3.10 -7.14 -31.37
CA LEU A 220 3.03 -6.00 -30.45
C LEU A 220 2.61 -4.72 -31.19
N ILE A 221 1.66 -4.00 -30.62
CA ILE A 221 1.13 -2.75 -31.17
C ILE A 221 1.89 -1.59 -30.55
N HIS A 222 2.54 -0.79 -31.38
CA HIS A 222 3.20 0.45 -30.94
C HIS A 222 2.15 1.52 -30.64
N LEU A 223 2.21 2.11 -29.45
CA LEU A 223 1.30 3.18 -29.04
C LEU A 223 2.03 4.53 -29.06
N LYS A 224 1.36 5.56 -29.56
CA LYS A 224 1.85 6.96 -29.53
C LYS A 224 1.36 7.74 -28.30
N ASN A 225 0.55 7.09 -27.47
CA ASN A 225 0.05 7.61 -26.22
C ASN A 225 1.13 7.55 -25.14
N GLY A 226 1.03 8.42 -24.13
CA GLY A 226 1.85 8.27 -22.94
C GLY A 226 1.37 7.06 -22.12
N PRO A 227 2.23 6.43 -21.31
CA PRO A 227 1.82 5.32 -20.44
C PRO A 227 0.67 5.69 -19.47
N ASP A 228 0.50 6.98 -19.16
CA ASP A 228 -0.56 7.55 -18.34
C ASP A 228 -1.96 7.52 -19.00
N GLU A 229 -2.01 7.42 -20.33
CA GLU A 229 -3.28 7.39 -21.09
C GLU A 229 -3.72 5.95 -21.46
N VAL A 230 -2.88 4.95 -21.23
CA VAL A 230 -3.12 3.56 -21.67
C VAL A 230 -3.63 2.74 -20.50
N ILE A 231 -4.91 2.39 -20.52
CA ILE A 231 -5.51 1.47 -19.54
C ILE A 231 -5.15 0.03 -19.93
N MET A 232 -4.61 -0.73 -18.97
CA MET A 232 -4.23 -2.12 -19.16
C MET A 232 -5.43 -3.05 -18.92
N GLY A 233 -5.47 -4.16 -19.66
CA GLY A 233 -6.41 -5.26 -19.50
C GLY A 233 -5.81 -6.50 -18.83
N ASP A 234 -6.68 -7.46 -18.50
CA ASP A 234 -6.24 -8.75 -17.95
C ASP A 234 -5.52 -9.59 -19.00
N GLU A 235 -4.42 -10.20 -18.59
CA GLU A 235 -3.50 -10.97 -19.43
C GLU A 235 -2.91 -10.16 -20.61
N GLU A 236 -2.90 -8.83 -20.49
CA GLU A 236 -2.19 -7.97 -21.43
C GLU A 236 -0.69 -7.92 -21.13
N TYR A 237 0.05 -7.61 -22.20
CA TYR A 237 1.49 -7.58 -22.23
C TYR A 237 1.98 -6.17 -22.55
N LEU A 238 2.47 -5.47 -21.52
CA LEU A 238 3.13 -4.17 -21.63
C LEU A 238 4.60 -4.36 -21.98
N VAL A 239 5.09 -3.61 -22.96
CA VAL A 239 6.50 -3.62 -23.36
C VAL A 239 7.02 -2.20 -23.54
N LEU A 240 8.12 -1.88 -22.86
CA LEU A 240 8.94 -0.71 -23.17
C LEU A 240 10.17 -1.20 -23.94
N TRP A 241 10.34 -0.71 -25.16
CA TRP A 241 11.38 -1.16 -26.06
C TRP A 241 12.34 -0.02 -26.41
N TYR A 242 13.59 -0.14 -25.98
CA TYR A 242 14.68 0.75 -26.36
C TYR A 242 15.25 0.34 -27.71
N LYS A 243 14.92 1.10 -28.75
CA LYS A 243 15.36 0.80 -30.13
C LYS A 243 15.50 2.04 -30.99
N THR A 244 16.12 1.85 -32.14
CA THR A 244 16.31 2.88 -33.16
C THR A 244 14.99 3.18 -33.85
N THR A 245 14.59 4.46 -33.88
CA THR A 245 13.46 4.95 -34.67
C THR A 245 13.98 5.54 -35.97
N ALA A 246 13.35 5.20 -37.09
CA ALA A 246 13.54 5.98 -38.31
C ALA A 246 12.92 7.37 -38.10
N ILE A 247 13.75 8.41 -38.24
CA ILE A 247 13.31 9.82 -38.29
C ILE A 247 12.63 10.08 -39.64
#